data_AF-A0A2I8EN37-F1
#
_entry.id   AF-A0A2I8EN37-F1
#
_cell.length_a   1.000
_cell.length_b   1.000
_cell.length_c   1.000
_cell.angle_alpha   90.00
_cell.angle_beta   90.00
_cell.angle_gamma   90.00
#
_symmetry.space_group_name_H-M   'P 1'
#
loop_
_entity.id
_entity.type
_entity.pdbx_description
1 polymer ?
#
loop_
_entity_poly.entity_id
_entity_poly.type
_entity_poly.pdbx_seq_one_letter_code
_entity_poly.pdbx_strand_id
1 'polypeptide(L)'
;MSDTRHTLPAGAQPSRRASTTGGGGLFSTEDWWAVWVGLLVIVVAWALFASGSSIKWLATAPAKWTDPGAAGQDLVKHLPNYIALFVVFAVLFGVSLSVLKQRIAHFLASFAILFVVSVLIFEVGAWANASKYNLEPPLVALALGLLISNVFRLPEWFSAGLRVEFYIKVGIVLLGATLPFTLLVWAGPVAVGQATIVSLFTFFVIFFAAKALGLDKRFAAVLGVGGAVCGVSAAIAIAGAVRAKREHASVAITLVILWAIVMIFVLPFASRSLGLSTAVAGAWIGTSEFADAAGIAAAQAYGDFAKHAGGAIAGSPEASLQAFTLMKVVGRDIWIGIWAFLLAIVATTRWESSESGVTAKADAREIWARFPKFVIGFVIASALVTWIASHYSLADYRKVVTPEFVAPITALRTWAFIFCFFSIGLTTRVRSLAATGIKPFIAFTAGVAVNIATGYALSAHVFAPYWNSLGQGS
;
A
#
# COMPACT_ATOMS: atom_id res chain seq x y z
N MET A 1 -3.30 -16.11 45.77
CA MET A 1 -4.65 -15.51 45.70
C MET A 1 -4.50 -14.01 45.56
N SER A 2 -4.71 -13.47 44.36
CA SER A 2 -4.96 -12.05 44.13
C SER A 2 -5.68 -11.98 42.79
N ASP A 3 -6.99 -11.78 42.89
CA ASP A 3 -7.97 -11.81 41.83
C ASP A 3 -7.97 -10.44 41.14
N THR A 4 -7.38 -10.31 39.96
CA THR A 4 -7.49 -9.10 39.12
C THR A 4 -8.32 -9.41 37.88
N ARG A 5 -9.64 -9.34 38.06
CA ARG A 5 -10.61 -9.26 36.96
C ARG A 5 -10.39 -7.95 36.21
N HIS A 6 -9.75 -8.03 35.04
CA HIS A 6 -9.77 -6.93 34.08
C HIS A 6 -11.16 -6.85 33.43
N THR A 7 -12.01 -5.99 33.96
CA THR A 7 -13.24 -5.56 33.31
C THR A 7 -12.90 -4.70 32.09
N LEU A 8 -13.38 -5.10 30.91
CA LEU A 8 -13.29 -4.36 29.65
C LEU A 8 -13.88 -2.95 29.79
N PRO A 9 -13.35 -1.93 29.09
CA PRO A 9 -14.07 -0.66 28.90
C PRO A 9 -15.39 -0.92 28.16
N ALA A 10 -16.50 -0.52 28.76
CA ALA A 10 -17.82 -0.58 28.15
C ALA A 10 -17.83 0.25 26.85
N GLY A 11 -18.07 -0.41 25.72
CA GLY A 11 -18.13 0.22 24.39
C GLY A 11 -17.60 -0.62 23.23
N ALA A 12 -16.83 -1.68 23.48
CA ALA A 12 -16.44 -2.62 22.43
C ALA A 12 -17.57 -3.63 22.18
N GLN A 13 -18.60 -3.24 21.42
CA GLN A 13 -19.54 -4.22 20.89
C GLN A 13 -18.76 -5.24 20.04
N PRO A 14 -19.09 -6.54 20.16
CA PRO A 14 -18.40 -7.59 19.44
C PRO A 14 -18.59 -7.32 17.94
N SER A 15 -17.50 -7.06 17.22
CA SER A 15 -17.52 -7.19 15.77
C SER A 15 -17.91 -8.64 15.48
N ARG A 16 -19.16 -8.82 15.05
CA ARG A 16 -19.67 -10.10 14.57
C ARG A 16 -18.59 -10.66 13.66
N ARG A 17 -18.11 -11.87 13.99
CA ARG A 17 -17.34 -12.69 13.05
C ARG A 17 -18.09 -12.63 11.72
N ALA A 18 -17.52 -11.97 10.72
CA ALA A 18 -17.68 -12.44 9.37
C ALA A 18 -17.06 -13.84 9.40
N SER A 19 -17.91 -14.85 9.50
CA SER A 19 -17.52 -16.22 9.22
C SER A 19 -16.88 -16.22 7.84
N THR A 20 -15.56 -16.29 7.75
CA THR A 20 -14.87 -16.64 6.52
C THR A 20 -15.06 -18.13 6.27
N THR A 21 -16.32 -18.53 6.10
CA THR A 21 -16.68 -19.71 5.34
C THR A 21 -16.53 -19.31 3.88
N GLY A 22 -15.60 -19.98 3.20
CA GLY A 22 -15.14 -19.61 1.86
C GLY A 22 -16.25 -19.45 0.84
N GLY A 23 -16.34 -18.24 0.28
CA GLY A 23 -16.82 -18.03 -1.07
C GLY A 23 -15.62 -17.64 -1.92
N GLY A 24 -15.03 -18.59 -2.65
CA GLY A 24 -14.00 -18.33 -3.66
C GLY A 24 -14.57 -17.67 -4.92
N GLY A 25 -15.57 -16.80 -4.77
CA GLY A 25 -16.22 -16.10 -5.87
C GLY A 25 -15.49 -14.80 -6.19
N LEU A 26 -15.51 -14.42 -7.47
CA LEU A 26 -14.86 -13.22 -7.98
C LEU A 26 -15.43 -11.90 -7.42
N PHE A 27 -16.48 -11.92 -6.60
CA PHE A 27 -17.13 -10.71 -6.05
C PHE A 27 -17.30 -10.76 -4.52
N SER A 28 -16.60 -11.68 -3.84
CA SER A 28 -16.82 -11.94 -2.41
C SER A 28 -15.95 -11.11 -1.47
N THR A 29 -14.91 -10.43 -1.97
CA THR A 29 -13.92 -9.72 -1.14
C THR A 29 -13.63 -8.32 -1.65
N GLU A 30 -13.24 -7.42 -0.75
CA GLU A 30 -12.72 -6.07 -1.11
C GLU A 30 -11.53 -6.17 -2.08
N ASP A 31 -10.73 -7.23 -1.96
CA ASP A 31 -9.56 -7.50 -2.81
C ASP A 31 -9.95 -7.72 -4.29
N TRP A 32 -10.98 -8.54 -4.55
CA TRP A 32 -11.51 -8.69 -5.91
C TRP A 32 -12.22 -7.42 -6.40
N TRP A 33 -12.98 -6.74 -5.54
CA TRP A 33 -13.60 -5.48 -5.92
C TRP A 33 -12.57 -4.42 -6.30
N ALA A 34 -11.40 -4.40 -5.65
CA ALA A 34 -10.32 -3.50 -6.04
C ALA A 34 -9.80 -3.80 -7.45
N VAL A 35 -9.68 -5.09 -7.81
CA VAL A 35 -9.35 -5.53 -9.18
C VAL A 35 -10.40 -5.03 -10.17
N TRP A 36 -11.69 -5.27 -9.90
CA TRP A 36 -12.76 -4.88 -10.81
C TRP A 36 -12.87 -3.38 -11.00
N VAL A 37 -12.79 -2.60 -9.91
CA VAL A 37 -12.81 -1.13 -9.99
C VAL A 37 -11.62 -0.62 -10.81
N GLY A 38 -10.41 -1.11 -10.53
CA GLY A 38 -9.22 -0.68 -11.26
C GLY A 38 -9.27 -1.03 -12.75
N LEU A 39 -9.63 -2.27 -13.10
CA LEU A 39 -9.75 -2.71 -14.49
C LEU A 39 -10.89 -1.99 -15.22
N LEU A 40 -12.03 -1.76 -14.56
CA LEU A 40 -13.14 -1.01 -15.14
C LEU A 40 -12.72 0.41 -15.52
N VAL A 41 -12.01 1.11 -14.63
CA VAL A 41 -11.49 2.46 -14.91
C VAL A 41 -10.57 2.44 -16.12
N ILE A 42 -9.66 1.47 -16.22
CA ILE A 42 -8.73 1.35 -17.35
C ILE A 42 -9.46 1.05 -18.66
N VAL A 43 -10.41 0.11 -18.64
CA VAL A 43 -11.18 -0.27 -19.83
C VAL A 43 -12.06 0.89 -20.31
N VAL A 44 -12.72 1.61 -19.40
CA VAL A 44 -13.52 2.80 -19.74
C VAL A 44 -12.63 3.92 -20.28
N ALA A 45 -11.48 4.17 -19.65
CA ALA A 45 -10.52 5.16 -20.13
C ALA A 45 -10.02 4.82 -21.53
N TRP A 46 -9.74 3.54 -21.81
CA TRP A 46 -9.32 3.07 -23.12
C TRP A 46 -10.44 3.19 -24.15
N ALA A 47 -11.67 2.79 -23.82
CA ALA A 47 -12.82 2.90 -24.72
C ALA A 47 -13.08 4.36 -25.13
N LEU A 48 -13.00 5.29 -24.17
CA LEU A 48 -13.13 6.72 -24.46
C LEU A 48 -11.98 7.23 -25.31
N PHE A 49 -10.74 6.86 -24.99
CA PHE A 49 -9.56 7.17 -25.79
C PHE A 49 -9.67 6.67 -27.23
N ALA A 50 -10.08 5.41 -27.42
CA ALA A 50 -10.27 4.80 -28.74
C ALA A 50 -11.39 5.49 -29.55
N SER A 51 -12.37 6.11 -28.87
CA SER A 51 -13.43 6.91 -29.50
C SER A 51 -13.05 8.37 -29.79
N GLY A 52 -11.81 8.78 -29.50
CA GLY A 52 -11.32 10.16 -29.69
C GLY A 52 -11.64 11.12 -28.53
N SER A 53 -12.07 10.60 -27.37
CA SER A 53 -12.33 11.35 -26.15
C SER A 53 -11.30 10.99 -25.05
N SER A 54 -11.39 11.59 -23.87
CA SER A 54 -10.52 11.25 -22.74
C SER A 54 -11.21 11.46 -21.39
N ILE A 55 -10.83 10.68 -20.39
CA ILE A 55 -11.20 10.90 -18.98
C ILE A 55 -10.37 12.00 -18.30
N LYS A 56 -9.49 12.69 -19.03
CA LYS A 56 -8.62 13.76 -18.51
C LYS A 56 -9.37 14.88 -17.78
N TRP A 57 -10.54 15.27 -18.29
CA TRP A 57 -11.38 16.29 -17.64
C TRP A 57 -11.89 15.83 -16.25
N LEU A 58 -12.10 14.52 -16.07
CA LEU A 58 -12.54 13.94 -14.81
C LEU A 58 -11.38 13.83 -13.81
N ALA A 59 -10.19 13.46 -14.29
CA ALA A 59 -8.99 13.24 -13.49
C ALA A 59 -8.30 14.55 -13.08
N THR A 60 -9.07 15.48 -12.51
CA THR A 60 -8.64 16.83 -12.17
C THR A 60 -7.70 16.84 -10.95
N ALA A 61 -6.67 17.68 -11.03
CA ALA A 61 -5.77 18.03 -9.94
C ALA A 61 -5.57 19.56 -9.97
N PRO A 62 -5.36 20.20 -8.81
CA PRO A 62 -5.24 21.65 -8.73
C PRO A 62 -4.02 22.18 -9.48
N ALA A 63 -4.16 23.36 -10.08
CA ALA A 63 -3.06 24.04 -10.73
C ALA A 63 -2.05 24.56 -9.71
N LYS A 64 -0.76 24.66 -10.11
CA LYS A 64 0.25 25.26 -9.23
C LYS A 64 -0.07 26.72 -8.95
N TRP A 65 0.07 27.14 -7.69
CA TRP A 65 -0.25 28.51 -7.26
C TRP A 65 0.80 29.09 -6.31
N THR A 66 0.96 30.41 -6.35
CA THR A 66 1.78 31.20 -5.42
C THR A 66 0.92 32.10 -4.54
N ASP A 67 -0.19 32.58 -5.09
CA ASP A 67 -1.18 33.44 -4.44
C ASP A 67 -2.42 32.62 -4.03
N PRO A 68 -2.92 32.74 -2.79
CA PRO A 68 -4.13 32.04 -2.35
C PRO A 68 -5.40 32.38 -3.14
N GLY A 69 -5.50 33.60 -3.68
CA GLY A 69 -6.61 34.01 -4.52
C GLY A 69 -6.65 33.22 -5.83
N ALA A 70 -5.50 32.96 -6.43
CA ALA A 70 -5.38 32.12 -7.63
C ALA A 70 -5.83 30.67 -7.37
N ALA A 71 -5.49 30.10 -6.21
CA ALA A 71 -5.96 28.77 -5.79
C ALA A 71 -7.49 28.73 -5.67
N GLY A 72 -8.09 29.74 -5.02
CA GLY A 72 -9.54 29.85 -4.88
C GLY A 72 -10.26 29.95 -6.24
N GLN A 73 -9.71 30.73 -7.17
CA GLN A 73 -10.27 30.86 -8.53
C GLN A 73 -10.17 29.55 -9.32
N ASP A 74 -9.05 28.84 -9.24
CA ASP A 74 -8.87 27.54 -9.90
C ASP A 74 -9.86 26.50 -9.35
N LEU A 75 -10.01 26.44 -8.03
CA LEU A 75 -10.95 25.54 -7.36
C LEU A 75 -12.40 25.79 -7.81
N VAL A 76 -12.83 27.06 -7.88
CA VAL A 76 -14.18 27.42 -8.35
C VAL A 76 -14.37 27.06 -9.82
N LYS A 77 -13.37 27.34 -10.66
CA LYS A 77 -13.39 27.02 -12.09
C LYS A 77 -13.53 25.51 -12.34
N HIS A 78 -12.84 24.70 -11.54
CA HIS A 78 -12.83 23.25 -11.67
C HIS A 78 -13.81 22.51 -10.75
N LEU A 79 -14.67 23.23 -10.03
CA LEU A 79 -15.66 22.67 -9.12
C LEU A 79 -16.57 21.61 -9.78
N PRO A 80 -17.08 21.80 -11.02
CA PRO A 80 -17.87 20.77 -11.70
C PRO A 80 -17.09 19.46 -11.89
N ASN A 81 -15.78 19.55 -12.16
CA ASN A 81 -14.92 18.40 -12.35
C ASN A 81 -14.69 17.65 -11.03
N TYR A 82 -14.47 18.38 -9.93
CA TYR A 82 -14.35 17.76 -8.60
C TYR A 82 -15.66 17.09 -8.17
N ILE A 83 -16.81 17.69 -8.46
CA ILE A 83 -18.12 17.07 -8.19
C ILE A 83 -18.28 15.80 -9.03
N ALA A 84 -17.98 15.84 -10.32
CA ALA A 84 -18.03 14.66 -11.19
C ALA A 84 -17.09 13.56 -10.69
N LEU A 85 -15.87 13.92 -10.29
CA LEU A 85 -14.89 12.99 -9.73
C LEU A 85 -15.36 12.36 -8.42
N PHE A 86 -15.94 13.15 -7.52
CA PHE A 86 -16.57 12.66 -6.30
C PHE A 86 -17.67 11.64 -6.62
N VAL A 87 -18.59 11.97 -7.53
CA VAL A 87 -19.70 11.08 -7.92
C VAL A 87 -19.15 9.77 -8.49
N VAL A 88 -18.15 9.82 -9.37
CA VAL A 88 -17.56 8.60 -9.95
C VAL A 88 -16.95 7.72 -8.87
N PHE A 89 -16.13 8.26 -7.97
CA PHE A 89 -15.56 7.45 -6.89
C PHE A 89 -16.64 6.95 -5.91
N ALA A 90 -17.62 7.79 -5.57
CA ALA A 90 -18.73 7.43 -4.70
C ALA A 90 -19.55 6.27 -5.28
N VAL A 91 -19.77 6.25 -6.59
CA VAL A 91 -20.43 5.14 -7.29
C VAL A 91 -19.53 3.90 -7.32
N LEU A 92 -18.29 4.01 -7.78
CA LEU A 92 -17.37 2.86 -7.90
C LEU A 92 -17.15 2.15 -6.55
N PHE A 93 -16.87 2.93 -5.51
CA PHE A 93 -16.65 2.40 -4.17
C PHE A 93 -17.97 2.03 -3.48
N GLY A 94 -19.03 2.82 -3.68
CA GLY A 94 -20.36 2.56 -3.12
C GLY A 94 -20.98 1.26 -3.62
N VAL A 95 -20.88 0.97 -4.93
CA VAL A 95 -21.32 -0.30 -5.53
C VAL A 95 -20.52 -1.48 -4.99
N SER A 96 -19.20 -1.32 -4.89
CA SER A 96 -18.33 -2.37 -4.32
C SER A 96 -18.75 -2.72 -2.89
N LEU A 97 -19.00 -1.71 -2.06
CA LEU A 97 -19.37 -1.88 -0.66
C LEU A 97 -20.84 -2.30 -0.45
N SER A 98 -21.74 -1.95 -1.38
CA SER A 98 -23.14 -2.38 -1.34
C SER A 98 -23.24 -3.90 -1.53
N VAL A 99 -22.47 -4.46 -2.47
CA VAL A 99 -22.41 -5.91 -2.70
C VAL A 99 -21.80 -6.64 -1.49
N LEU A 100 -20.87 -5.99 -0.79
CA LEU A 100 -20.31 -6.48 0.48
C LEU A 100 -21.22 -6.23 1.70
N LYS A 101 -22.49 -5.85 1.48
CA LYS A 101 -23.53 -5.63 2.48
C LYS A 101 -23.15 -4.61 3.56
N GLN A 102 -22.36 -3.60 3.21
CA GLN A 102 -22.01 -2.50 4.10
C GLN A 102 -23.08 -1.40 4.06
N ARG A 103 -23.15 -0.58 5.13
CA ARG A 103 -24.11 0.55 5.21
C ARG A 103 -23.64 1.71 4.33
N ILE A 104 -24.19 1.81 3.13
CA ILE A 104 -23.79 2.80 2.10
C ILE A 104 -23.94 4.24 2.59
N ALA A 105 -24.99 4.57 3.35
CA ALA A 105 -25.22 5.95 3.81
C ALA A 105 -24.05 6.47 4.68
N HIS A 106 -23.58 5.65 5.64
CA HIS A 106 -22.43 6.02 6.47
C HIS A 106 -21.15 6.10 5.64
N PHE A 107 -20.97 5.18 4.69
CA PHE A 107 -19.84 5.23 3.76
C PHE A 107 -19.85 6.54 2.96
N LEU A 108 -20.95 6.88 2.28
CA LEU A 108 -21.03 8.10 1.47
C LEU A 108 -20.81 9.37 2.28
N ALA A 109 -21.37 9.46 3.48
CA ALA A 109 -21.15 10.60 4.37
C ALA A 109 -19.67 10.74 4.77
N SER A 110 -19.04 9.63 5.15
CA SER A 110 -17.62 9.62 5.53
C SER A 110 -16.70 9.89 4.33
N PHE A 111 -17.04 9.32 3.17
CA PHE A 111 -16.29 9.49 1.94
C PHE A 111 -16.38 10.91 1.39
N ALA A 112 -17.52 11.59 1.53
CA ALA A 112 -17.64 13.01 1.16
C ALA A 112 -16.66 13.89 1.95
N ILE A 113 -16.55 13.68 3.26
CA ILE A 113 -15.58 14.40 4.10
C ILE A 113 -14.15 14.03 3.70
N LEU A 114 -13.85 12.73 3.52
CA LEU A 114 -12.53 12.29 3.06
C LEU A 114 -12.16 12.94 1.72
N PHE A 115 -13.10 13.02 0.78
CA PHE A 115 -12.89 13.62 -0.53
C PHE A 115 -12.60 15.11 -0.44
N VAL A 116 -13.41 15.87 0.31
CA VAL A 116 -13.22 17.31 0.50
C VAL A 116 -11.87 17.60 1.15
N VAL A 117 -11.50 16.87 2.20
CA VAL A 117 -10.19 17.06 2.84
C VAL A 117 -9.06 16.64 1.88
N SER A 118 -9.26 15.63 1.04
CA SER A 118 -8.29 15.24 0.02
C SER A 118 -8.07 16.32 -1.03
N VAL A 119 -9.13 17.03 -1.45
CA VAL A 119 -9.00 18.24 -2.31
C VAL A 119 -8.10 19.27 -1.64
N LEU A 120 -8.34 19.59 -0.36
CA LEU A 120 -7.50 20.54 0.39
C LEU A 120 -6.04 20.08 0.51
N ILE A 121 -5.80 18.78 0.70
CA ILE A 121 -4.46 18.20 0.71
C ILE A 121 -3.76 18.39 -0.64
N PHE A 122 -4.47 18.17 -1.75
CA PHE A 122 -3.92 18.44 -3.08
C PHE A 122 -3.62 19.92 -3.30
N GLU A 123 -4.47 20.83 -2.82
CA GLU A 123 -4.22 22.28 -2.88
C GLU A 123 -2.95 22.68 -2.15
N VAL A 124 -2.74 22.14 -0.94
CA VAL A 124 -1.49 22.35 -0.18
C VAL A 124 -0.27 21.88 -0.98
N GLY A 125 -0.37 20.72 -1.63
CA GLY A 125 0.72 20.20 -2.46
C GLY A 125 0.93 20.94 -3.79
N ALA A 126 -0.07 21.67 -4.28
CA ALA A 126 0.03 22.51 -5.48
C ALA A 126 0.67 23.88 -5.20
N TRP A 127 0.84 24.26 -3.93
CA TRP A 127 1.56 25.47 -3.57
C TRP A 127 2.99 25.44 -4.13
N ALA A 128 3.44 26.53 -4.75
CA ALA A 128 4.73 26.61 -5.42
C ALA A 128 5.93 26.30 -4.49
N ASN A 129 5.80 26.58 -3.19
CA ASN A 129 6.82 26.27 -2.19
C ASN A 129 6.59 24.95 -1.45
N ALA A 130 5.56 24.16 -1.79
CA ALA A 130 5.23 22.92 -1.09
C ALA A 130 6.43 21.97 -1.02
N SER A 131 7.14 21.79 -2.14
CA SER A 131 8.31 20.91 -2.21
C SER A 131 9.49 21.39 -1.36
N LYS A 132 9.64 22.70 -1.15
CA LYS A 132 10.67 23.25 -0.24
C LYS A 132 10.43 22.81 1.21
N TYR A 133 9.17 22.65 1.59
CA TYR A 133 8.75 22.27 2.94
C TYR A 133 8.36 20.79 3.08
N ASN A 134 8.56 19.98 2.03
CA ASN A 134 8.12 18.57 1.96
C ASN A 134 6.61 18.41 2.26
N LEU A 135 5.80 19.30 1.67
CA LEU A 135 4.35 19.29 1.74
C LEU A 135 3.74 18.52 0.57
N GLU A 136 4.32 17.37 0.20
CA GLU A 136 3.76 16.52 -0.84
C GLU A 136 2.40 15.95 -0.36
N PRO A 137 1.39 15.85 -1.25
CA PRO A 137 0.05 15.40 -0.85
C PRO A 137 0.02 14.11 -0.02
N PRO A 138 0.81 13.06 -0.34
CA PRO A 138 0.85 11.84 0.49
C PRO A 138 1.29 12.05 1.94
N LEU A 139 2.34 12.84 2.14
CA LEU A 139 2.92 13.13 3.47
C LEU A 139 1.96 14.00 4.27
N VAL A 140 1.38 15.02 3.63
CA VAL A 140 0.36 15.89 4.24
C VAL A 140 -0.87 15.09 4.63
N ALA A 141 -1.35 14.18 3.77
CA ALA A 141 -2.49 13.31 4.06
C ALA A 141 -2.26 12.48 5.33
N LEU A 142 -1.12 11.79 5.41
CA LEU A 142 -0.79 10.97 6.58
C LEU A 142 -0.64 11.82 7.84
N ALA A 143 0.14 12.90 7.78
CA ALA A 143 0.43 13.76 8.93
C ALA A 143 -0.84 14.42 9.47
N LEU A 144 -1.70 14.96 8.58
CA LEU A 144 -2.97 15.56 8.96
C LEU A 144 -3.91 14.52 9.57
N GLY A 145 -4.01 13.33 8.98
CA GLY A 145 -4.81 12.24 9.54
C GLY A 145 -4.36 11.84 10.94
N LEU A 146 -3.04 11.70 11.16
CA LEU A 146 -2.44 11.40 12.46
C LEU A 146 -2.73 12.48 13.48
N LEU A 147 -2.61 13.75 13.10
CA LEU A 147 -2.93 14.88 13.97
C LEU A 147 -4.40 14.82 14.39
N ILE A 148 -5.31 14.65 13.42
CA ILE A 148 -6.76 14.61 13.68
C ILE A 148 -7.12 13.44 14.61
N SER A 149 -6.61 12.23 14.36
CA SER A 149 -6.98 11.03 15.13
C SER A 149 -6.45 10.99 16.55
N ASN A 150 -5.39 11.75 16.84
CA ASN A 150 -4.79 11.85 18.16
C ASN A 150 -5.25 13.08 18.94
N VAL A 151 -5.78 14.11 18.27
CA VAL A 151 -6.39 15.30 18.91
C VAL A 151 -7.91 15.11 19.12
N PHE A 152 -8.59 14.52 18.14
CA PHE A 152 -10.05 14.37 18.14
C PHE A 152 -10.48 12.90 18.18
N ARG A 153 -11.62 12.63 18.83
CA ARG A 153 -12.27 11.33 18.76
C ARG A 153 -13.25 11.32 17.59
N LEU A 154 -12.90 10.59 16.54
CA LEU A 154 -13.79 10.40 15.38
C LEU A 154 -15.05 9.62 15.78
N PRO A 155 -16.23 10.00 15.27
CA PRO A 155 -17.47 9.28 15.53
C PRO A 155 -17.46 7.91 14.85
N GLU A 156 -18.13 6.92 15.46
CA GLU A 156 -18.04 5.52 15.01
C GLU A 156 -18.47 5.31 13.56
N TRP A 157 -19.48 6.05 13.09
CA TRP A 157 -19.96 5.96 11.72
C TRP A 157 -18.89 6.34 10.68
N PHE A 158 -17.93 7.19 11.05
CA PHE A 158 -16.88 7.66 10.15
C PHE A 158 -15.93 6.54 9.73
N SER A 159 -15.79 5.50 10.56
CA SER A 159 -15.00 4.31 10.25
C SER A 159 -15.45 3.59 8.97
N ALA A 160 -16.71 3.78 8.54
CA ALA A 160 -17.25 3.17 7.32
C ALA A 160 -16.48 3.57 6.05
N GLY A 161 -15.90 4.78 6.02
CA GLY A 161 -15.12 5.31 4.90
C GLY A 161 -13.62 5.12 5.01
N LEU A 162 -13.10 4.66 6.15
CA LEU A 162 -11.66 4.49 6.37
C LEU A 162 -11.14 3.17 5.77
N ARG A 163 -11.40 2.95 4.48
CA ARG A 163 -11.14 1.70 3.74
C ARG A 163 -9.72 1.65 3.19
N VAL A 164 -8.73 1.74 4.09
CA VAL A 164 -7.29 1.78 3.80
C VAL A 164 -6.88 0.74 2.76
N GLU A 165 -7.18 -0.53 3.02
CA GLU A 165 -6.80 -1.64 2.14
C GLU A 165 -7.50 -1.61 0.79
N PHE A 166 -8.75 -1.16 0.73
CA PHE A 166 -9.48 -1.09 -0.52
C PHE A 166 -8.90 0.00 -1.45
N TYR A 167 -8.66 1.20 -0.91
CA TYR A 167 -8.11 2.31 -1.66
C TYR A 167 -6.71 2.04 -2.20
N ILE A 168 -5.82 1.44 -1.39
CA ILE A 168 -4.46 1.10 -1.85
C ILE A 168 -4.49 0.05 -2.96
N LYS A 169 -5.33 -0.99 -2.83
CA LYS A 169 -5.43 -2.07 -3.83
C LYS A 169 -5.96 -1.54 -5.16
N VAL A 170 -6.95 -0.64 -5.14
CA VAL A 170 -7.43 0.06 -6.35
C VAL A 170 -6.29 0.85 -6.98
N GLY A 171 -5.56 1.64 -6.18
CA GLY A 171 -4.43 2.42 -6.66
C GLY A 171 -3.32 1.55 -7.27
N ILE A 172 -3.00 0.39 -6.68
CA ILE A 172 -2.02 -0.55 -7.24
C ILE A 172 -2.51 -1.16 -8.55
N VAL A 173 -3.79 -1.48 -8.71
CA VAL A 173 -4.31 -1.97 -10.00
C VAL A 173 -4.17 -0.87 -11.06
N LEU A 174 -4.50 0.39 -10.73
CA LEU A 174 -4.33 1.54 -11.63
C LEU A 174 -2.85 1.84 -11.95
N LEU A 175 -1.94 1.59 -11.01
CA LEU A 175 -0.49 1.68 -11.19
C LEU A 175 0.01 0.74 -12.29
N GLY A 176 -0.67 -0.40 -12.51
CA GLY A 176 -0.40 -1.32 -13.61
C GLY A 176 -0.42 -0.62 -14.97
N ALA A 177 -1.28 0.38 -15.18
CA ALA A 177 -1.35 1.15 -16.42
C ALA A 177 -0.08 1.99 -16.70
N THR A 178 0.77 2.21 -15.70
CA THR A 178 2.00 3.03 -15.82
C THR A 178 3.27 2.18 -15.86
N LEU A 179 3.14 0.87 -15.69
CA LEU A 179 4.24 -0.08 -15.63
C LEU A 179 4.17 -1.03 -16.83
N PRO A 180 5.13 -0.98 -17.77
CA PRO A 180 5.14 -1.91 -18.90
C PRO A 180 5.23 -3.36 -18.44
N PHE A 181 4.46 -4.24 -19.06
CA PHE A 181 4.48 -5.68 -18.77
C PHE A 181 5.82 -6.30 -19.14
N THR A 182 6.45 -5.79 -20.20
CA THR A 182 7.83 -6.15 -20.56
C THR A 182 8.78 -5.87 -19.40
N LEU A 183 8.63 -4.72 -18.74
CA LEU A 183 9.42 -4.40 -17.54
C LEU A 183 9.14 -5.42 -16.43
N LEU A 184 7.89 -5.83 -16.19
CA LEU A 184 7.59 -6.87 -15.20
C LEU A 184 8.27 -8.21 -15.50
N VAL A 185 8.31 -8.63 -16.76
CA VAL A 185 8.94 -9.90 -17.17
C VAL A 185 10.45 -9.84 -17.03
N TRP A 186 11.08 -8.77 -17.52
CA TRP A 186 12.53 -8.59 -17.43
C TRP A 186 13.00 -8.32 -16.02
N ALA A 187 12.23 -7.54 -15.26
CA ALA A 187 12.63 -7.04 -13.97
C ALA A 187 12.14 -7.88 -12.77
N GLY A 188 11.05 -8.61 -12.96
CA GLY A 188 10.45 -9.48 -11.96
C GLY A 188 11.43 -10.48 -11.34
N PRO A 189 12.25 -11.22 -12.10
CA PRO A 189 13.13 -12.23 -11.53
C PRO A 189 14.16 -11.68 -10.53
N VAL A 190 14.81 -10.56 -10.86
CA VAL A 190 15.77 -9.90 -9.96
C VAL A 190 15.04 -9.33 -8.74
N ALA A 191 13.89 -8.69 -8.95
CA ALA A 191 13.08 -8.17 -7.86
C ALA A 191 12.63 -9.28 -6.89
N VAL A 192 12.13 -10.39 -7.40
CA VAL A 192 11.72 -11.57 -6.62
C VAL A 192 12.93 -12.19 -5.92
N GLY A 193 14.07 -12.34 -6.59
CA GLY A 193 15.29 -12.87 -5.98
C GLY A 193 15.79 -12.03 -4.81
N GLN A 194 15.94 -10.71 -5.01
CA GLN A 194 16.31 -9.79 -3.96
C GLN A 194 15.29 -9.77 -2.80
N ALA A 195 13.99 -9.68 -3.12
CA ALA A 195 12.92 -9.71 -2.13
C ALA A 195 12.90 -11.00 -1.31
N THR A 196 13.21 -12.14 -1.94
CA THR A 196 13.30 -13.45 -1.27
C THR A 196 14.38 -13.45 -0.21
N ILE A 197 15.59 -12.97 -0.56
CA ILE A 197 16.72 -12.91 0.38
C ILE A 197 16.34 -12.04 1.58
N VAL A 198 15.85 -10.82 1.33
CA VAL A 198 15.45 -9.89 2.40
C VAL A 198 14.32 -10.47 3.25
N SER A 199 13.31 -11.07 2.63
CA SER A 199 12.17 -11.68 3.35
C SER A 199 12.62 -12.82 4.25
N LEU A 200 13.49 -13.71 3.78
CA LEU A 200 13.98 -14.83 4.59
C LEU A 200 14.81 -14.34 5.78
N PHE A 201 15.77 -13.44 5.54
CA PHE A 201 16.59 -12.87 6.62
C PHE A 201 15.74 -12.16 7.67
N THR A 202 14.83 -11.28 7.24
CA THR A 202 13.96 -10.52 8.13
C THR A 202 13.05 -11.46 8.93
N PHE A 203 12.44 -12.46 8.28
CA PHE A 203 11.58 -13.42 8.96
C PHE A 203 12.33 -14.18 10.05
N PHE A 204 13.48 -14.79 9.71
CA PHE A 204 14.21 -15.63 10.65
C PHE A 204 14.75 -14.80 11.82
N VAL A 205 15.27 -13.60 11.58
CA VAL A 205 15.74 -12.71 12.65
C VAL A 205 14.60 -12.39 13.62
N ILE A 206 13.45 -11.95 13.13
CA ILE A 206 12.31 -11.62 14.01
C ILE A 206 11.80 -12.87 14.72
N PHE A 207 11.67 -14.00 14.00
CA PHE A 207 11.15 -15.24 14.55
C PHE A 207 12.04 -15.76 15.69
N PHE A 208 13.35 -15.84 15.47
CA PHE A 208 14.29 -16.31 16.49
C PHE A 208 14.48 -15.31 17.62
N ALA A 209 14.49 -14.00 17.34
CA ALA A 209 14.51 -12.97 18.39
C ALA A 209 13.26 -13.04 19.28
N ALA A 210 12.07 -13.17 18.69
CA ALA A 210 10.82 -13.34 19.41
C ALA A 210 10.83 -14.60 20.28
N LYS A 211 11.33 -15.72 19.74
CA LYS A 211 11.50 -16.98 20.47
C LYS A 211 12.48 -16.85 21.64
N ALA A 212 13.62 -16.20 21.44
CA ALA A 212 14.62 -15.96 22.48
C ALA A 212 14.07 -15.10 23.62
N LEU A 213 13.18 -14.15 23.31
CA LEU A 213 12.48 -13.32 24.31
C LEU A 213 11.32 -14.04 25.01
N GLY A 214 11.07 -15.30 24.67
CA GLY A 214 10.04 -16.14 25.27
C GLY A 214 8.64 -15.94 24.71
N LEU A 215 8.50 -15.38 23.50
CA LEU A 215 7.21 -15.30 22.82
C LEU A 215 6.81 -16.67 22.25
N ASP A 216 5.49 -16.91 22.18
CA ASP A 216 4.93 -18.10 21.57
C ASP A 216 5.33 -18.24 20.08
N LYS A 217 5.43 -19.48 19.58
CA LYS A 217 5.86 -19.78 18.21
C LYS A 217 4.91 -19.18 17.17
N ARG A 218 3.59 -19.22 17.41
CA ARG A 218 2.59 -18.65 16.50
C ARG A 218 2.69 -17.13 16.50
N PHE A 219 2.92 -16.51 17.66
CA PHE A 219 3.13 -15.07 17.74
C PHE A 219 4.42 -14.64 17.03
N ALA A 220 5.53 -15.35 17.25
CA ALA A 220 6.80 -15.13 16.56
C ALA A 220 6.66 -15.23 15.04
N ALA A 221 5.88 -16.21 14.55
CA ALA A 221 5.59 -16.37 13.12
C ALA A 221 4.81 -15.18 12.54
N VAL A 222 3.78 -14.71 13.26
CA VAL A 222 2.98 -13.55 12.85
C VAL A 222 3.83 -12.28 12.81
N LEU A 223 4.69 -12.05 13.82
CA LEU A 223 5.64 -10.92 13.83
C LEU A 223 6.63 -11.03 12.68
N GLY A 224 7.21 -12.22 12.47
CA GLY A 224 8.24 -12.45 11.47
C GLY A 224 7.76 -12.19 10.06
N VAL A 225 6.63 -12.76 9.65
CA VAL A 225 6.11 -12.55 8.30
C VAL A 225 5.53 -11.15 8.14
N GLY A 226 4.93 -10.59 9.20
CA GLY A 226 4.52 -9.19 9.22
C GLY A 226 5.68 -8.24 8.90
N GLY A 227 6.85 -8.43 9.52
CA GLY A 227 8.04 -7.64 9.20
C GLY A 227 8.68 -7.99 7.84
N ALA A 228 8.60 -9.25 7.42
CA ALA A 228 9.31 -9.74 6.24
C ALA A 228 8.62 -9.47 4.90
N VAL A 229 7.31 -9.20 4.86
CA VAL A 229 6.54 -9.13 3.61
C VAL A 229 5.77 -7.80 3.48
N CYS A 230 4.43 -7.82 3.46
CA CYS A 230 3.56 -6.66 3.22
C CYS A 230 2.97 -6.05 4.51
N GLY A 231 3.56 -6.38 5.66
CA GLY A 231 3.12 -5.80 6.92
C GLY A 231 1.80 -6.39 7.42
N VAL A 232 0.73 -5.61 7.26
CA VAL A 232 -0.59 -5.85 7.88
C VAL A 232 -1.28 -7.06 7.28
N SER A 233 -1.39 -7.13 5.94
CA SER A 233 -2.08 -8.24 5.27
C SER A 233 -1.38 -9.57 5.53
N ALA A 234 -0.04 -9.55 5.58
CA ALA A 234 0.79 -10.69 5.95
C ALA A 234 0.53 -11.14 7.39
N ALA A 235 0.56 -10.22 8.36
CA ALA A 235 0.27 -10.53 9.76
C ALA A 235 -1.13 -11.16 9.93
N ILE A 236 -2.14 -10.64 9.23
CA ILE A 236 -3.51 -11.18 9.24
C ILE A 236 -3.56 -12.58 8.62
N ALA A 237 -2.94 -12.76 7.45
CA ALA A 237 -2.93 -14.03 6.73
C ALA A 237 -2.25 -15.13 7.57
N ILE A 238 -1.08 -14.83 8.13
CA ILE A 238 -0.34 -15.78 8.97
C ILE A 238 -1.07 -16.06 10.27
N ALA A 239 -1.66 -15.05 10.92
CA ALA A 239 -2.44 -15.27 12.13
C ALA A 239 -3.59 -16.26 11.91
N GLY A 240 -4.23 -16.20 10.74
CA GLY A 240 -5.21 -17.20 10.30
C GLY A 240 -4.58 -18.57 10.05
N ALA A 241 -3.49 -18.61 9.27
CA ALA A 241 -2.81 -19.84 8.87
C ALA A 241 -2.27 -20.67 10.05
N VAL A 242 -1.63 -20.01 11.02
CA VAL A 242 -1.07 -20.66 12.21
C VAL A 242 -2.02 -20.69 13.39
N ARG A 243 -3.26 -20.20 13.22
CA ARG A 243 -4.28 -20.06 14.27
C ARG A 243 -3.73 -19.34 15.51
N ALA A 244 -3.10 -18.20 15.30
CA ALA A 244 -2.63 -17.34 16.38
C ALA A 244 -3.81 -16.67 17.10
N LYS A 245 -3.59 -16.27 18.36
CA LYS A 245 -4.57 -15.47 19.10
C LYS A 245 -4.78 -14.12 18.41
N ARG A 246 -5.99 -13.56 18.52
CA ARG A 246 -6.34 -12.24 17.95
C ARG A 246 -5.42 -11.12 18.45
N GLU A 247 -5.03 -11.18 19.72
CA GLU A 247 -4.10 -10.24 20.34
C GLU A 247 -2.73 -10.21 19.64
N HIS A 248 -2.23 -11.36 19.19
CA HIS A 248 -0.94 -11.47 18.48
C HIS A 248 -0.98 -10.77 17.12
N ALA A 249 -2.07 -10.97 16.38
CA ALA A 249 -2.28 -10.28 15.11
C ALA A 249 -2.37 -8.76 15.33
N SER A 250 -3.15 -8.32 16.32
CA SER A 250 -3.29 -6.89 16.65
C SER A 250 -1.96 -6.24 17.00
N VAL A 251 -1.13 -6.91 17.81
CA VAL A 251 0.20 -6.42 18.18
C VAL A 251 1.13 -6.34 16.97
N ALA A 252 1.18 -7.37 16.14
CA ALA A 252 2.03 -7.35 14.95
C ALA A 252 1.64 -6.23 13.97
N ILE A 253 0.33 -6.06 13.72
CA ILE A 253 -0.20 -4.97 12.89
C ILE A 253 0.21 -3.61 13.47
N THR A 254 0.14 -3.45 14.79
CA THR A 254 0.52 -2.22 15.48
C THR A 254 2.02 -1.91 15.29
N LEU A 255 2.90 -2.90 15.40
CA LEU A 255 4.35 -2.73 15.15
C LEU A 255 4.67 -2.42 13.70
N VAL A 256 3.99 -3.09 12.76
CA VAL A 256 4.11 -2.80 11.33
C VAL A 256 3.74 -1.34 11.07
N ILE A 257 2.60 -0.87 11.57
CA ILE A 257 2.15 0.52 11.37
C ILE A 257 3.13 1.50 12.01
N LEU A 258 3.58 1.23 13.23
CA LEU A 258 4.56 2.05 13.92
C LEU A 258 5.84 2.21 13.08
N TRP A 259 6.46 1.10 12.67
CA TRP A 259 7.69 1.14 11.89
C TRP A 259 7.48 1.69 10.48
N ALA A 260 6.31 1.47 9.87
CA ALA A 260 5.98 2.09 8.59
C ALA A 260 5.89 3.61 8.66
N ILE A 261 5.31 4.14 9.75
CA ILE A 261 5.27 5.59 9.99
C ILE A 261 6.67 6.15 10.28
N VAL A 262 7.56 5.38 10.88
CA VAL A 262 8.96 5.83 11.03
C VAL A 262 9.65 5.81 9.67
N MET A 263 9.54 4.72 8.93
CA MET A 263 10.28 4.46 7.70
C MET A 263 9.83 5.32 6.51
N ILE A 264 8.56 5.73 6.45
CA ILE A 264 8.08 6.69 5.44
C ILE A 264 8.87 8.01 5.47
N PHE A 265 9.32 8.46 6.64
CA PHE A 265 10.17 9.64 6.78
C PHE A 265 11.66 9.27 6.75
N VAL A 266 12.07 8.17 7.38
CA VAL A 266 13.50 7.84 7.44
C VAL A 266 14.07 7.48 6.07
N LEU A 267 13.39 6.65 5.28
CA LEU A 267 13.96 6.08 4.06
C LEU A 267 14.20 7.11 2.94
N PRO A 268 13.29 8.05 2.61
CA PRO A 268 13.54 9.05 1.58
C PRO A 268 14.69 9.99 1.94
N PHE A 269 14.75 10.43 3.20
CA PHE A 269 15.79 11.33 3.68
C PHE A 269 17.15 10.62 3.78
N ALA A 270 17.16 9.37 4.26
CA ALA A 270 18.36 8.54 4.26
C ALA A 270 18.88 8.31 2.83
N SER A 271 18.00 7.95 1.89
CA SER A 271 18.35 7.76 0.48
C SER A 271 18.99 9.00 -0.13
N ARG A 272 18.46 10.19 0.22
CA ARG A 272 18.99 11.47 -0.24
C ARG A 272 20.36 11.75 0.34
N SER A 273 20.54 11.52 1.64
CA SER A 273 21.82 11.72 2.32
C SER A 273 22.92 10.79 1.81
N LEU A 274 22.54 9.59 1.34
CA LEU A 274 23.43 8.60 0.75
C LEU A 274 23.65 8.82 -0.77
N GLY A 275 23.01 9.82 -1.37
CA GLY A 275 23.18 10.15 -2.79
C GLY A 275 22.67 9.06 -3.75
N LEU A 276 21.66 8.29 -3.35
CA LEU A 276 21.16 7.17 -4.16
C LEU A 276 20.42 7.68 -5.41
N SER A 277 20.55 6.97 -6.53
CA SER A 277 19.70 7.22 -7.70
C SER A 277 18.23 6.93 -7.38
N THR A 278 17.31 7.48 -8.16
CA THR A 278 15.86 7.29 -7.95
C THR A 278 15.47 5.81 -7.95
N ALA A 279 15.99 5.02 -8.87
CA ALA A 279 15.70 3.60 -8.98
C ALA A 279 16.29 2.78 -7.83
N VAL A 280 17.55 3.03 -7.44
CA VAL A 280 18.19 2.33 -6.30
C VAL A 280 17.47 2.67 -5.00
N ALA A 281 17.14 3.94 -4.78
CA ALA A 281 16.35 4.35 -3.63
C ALA A 281 14.95 3.71 -3.63
N GLY A 282 14.29 3.65 -4.79
CA GLY A 282 12.99 2.98 -4.94
C GLY A 282 13.05 1.50 -4.55
N ALA A 283 14.08 0.77 -5.00
CA ALA A 283 14.30 -0.62 -4.63
C ALA A 283 14.60 -0.79 -3.13
N TRP A 284 15.42 0.10 -2.55
CA TRP A 284 15.72 0.06 -1.13
C TRP A 284 14.51 0.39 -0.26
N ILE A 285 13.70 1.38 -0.65
CA ILE A 285 12.42 1.69 -0.01
C ILE A 285 11.50 0.48 -0.10
N GLY A 286 11.39 -0.17 -1.26
CA GLY A 286 10.55 -1.35 -1.46
C GLY A 286 10.96 -2.56 -0.62
N THR A 287 12.26 -2.74 -0.37
CA THR A 287 12.77 -3.78 0.55
C THR A 287 12.52 -3.43 2.01
N SER A 288 12.78 -2.19 2.40
CA SER A 288 12.89 -1.80 3.81
C SER A 288 11.57 -1.36 4.44
N GLU A 289 10.63 -0.87 3.63
CA GLU A 289 9.34 -0.39 4.11
C GLU A 289 8.40 -1.56 4.42
N PHE A 290 7.58 -1.43 5.45
CA PHE A 290 6.73 -2.50 5.97
C PHE A 290 5.30 -2.44 5.44
N ALA A 291 4.80 -1.26 5.07
CA ALA A 291 3.46 -1.11 4.49
C ALA A 291 3.51 -0.59 3.05
N ASP A 292 2.75 -1.21 2.15
CA ASP A 292 2.75 -0.84 0.72
C ASP A 292 2.39 0.62 0.53
N ALA A 293 1.37 1.06 1.26
CA ALA A 293 0.92 2.45 1.27
C ALA A 293 2.04 3.42 1.70
N ALA A 294 2.65 3.19 2.87
CA ALA A 294 3.74 4.03 3.37
C ALA A 294 4.94 4.04 2.40
N GLY A 295 5.24 2.89 1.78
CA GLY A 295 6.37 2.77 0.85
C GLY A 295 6.16 3.44 -0.49
N ILE A 296 4.95 3.39 -1.02
CA ILE A 296 4.59 4.18 -2.19
C ILE A 296 4.73 5.67 -1.86
N ALA A 297 4.25 6.11 -0.70
CA ALA A 297 4.38 7.51 -0.30
C ALA A 297 5.87 7.93 -0.16
N ALA A 298 6.71 7.08 0.43
CA ALA A 298 8.14 7.29 0.54
C ALA A 298 8.85 7.34 -0.83
N ALA A 299 8.55 6.40 -1.73
CA ALA A 299 9.11 6.34 -3.07
C ALA A 299 8.64 7.52 -3.94
N GLN A 300 7.37 7.91 -3.80
CA GLN A 300 6.81 9.11 -4.44
C GLN A 300 7.55 10.37 -3.96
N ALA A 301 7.70 10.53 -2.64
CA ALA A 301 8.42 11.66 -2.06
C ALA A 301 9.87 11.72 -2.55
N TYR A 302 10.55 10.56 -2.65
CA TYR A 302 11.91 10.52 -3.18
C TYR A 302 11.99 10.90 -4.67
N GLY A 303 11.06 10.40 -5.48
CA GLY A 303 10.93 10.81 -6.88
C GLY A 303 10.69 12.32 -7.01
N ASP A 304 9.85 12.89 -6.14
CA ASP A 304 9.58 14.33 -6.11
C ASP A 304 10.79 15.14 -5.62
N PHE A 305 11.61 14.62 -4.70
CA PHE A 305 12.92 15.21 -4.39
C PHE A 305 13.81 15.30 -5.62
N ALA A 306 13.85 14.23 -6.43
CA ALA A 306 14.65 14.22 -7.66
C ALA A 306 14.18 15.26 -8.68
N LYS A 307 12.85 15.47 -8.83
CA LYS A 307 12.29 16.53 -9.68
C LYS A 307 12.80 17.92 -9.32
N HIS A 308 12.94 18.21 -8.03
CA HIS A 308 13.28 19.55 -7.54
C HIS A 308 14.78 19.74 -7.24
N ALA A 309 15.57 18.66 -7.25
CA ALA A 309 16.98 18.70 -6.92
C ALA A 309 17.89 19.22 -8.05
N GLY A 310 17.35 19.67 -9.19
CA GLY A 310 18.13 20.27 -10.28
C GLY A 310 19.18 19.32 -10.88
N GLY A 311 18.94 18.01 -10.86
CA GLY A 311 19.89 17.00 -11.33
C GLY A 311 20.85 16.46 -10.28
N ALA A 312 20.79 16.91 -9.02
CA ALA A 312 21.64 16.38 -7.94
C ALA A 312 21.27 14.94 -7.53
N ILE A 313 20.08 14.45 -7.91
CA ILE A 313 19.67 13.04 -7.75
C ILE A 313 19.58 12.43 -9.14
N ALA A 314 20.35 11.37 -9.39
CA ALA A 314 20.39 10.70 -10.69
C ALA A 314 19.13 9.85 -10.95
N GLY A 315 18.68 9.81 -12.21
CA GLY A 315 17.55 8.99 -12.65
C GLY A 315 16.23 9.74 -12.77
N SER A 316 15.25 9.14 -13.45
CA SER A 316 13.92 9.74 -13.59
C SER A 316 13.12 9.61 -12.27
N PRO A 317 12.28 10.59 -11.93
CA PRO A 317 11.41 10.52 -10.75
C PRO A 317 10.54 9.26 -10.71
N GLU A 318 10.07 8.83 -11.88
CA GLU A 318 9.19 7.68 -12.04
C GLU A 318 9.91 6.37 -11.71
N ALA A 319 11.22 6.29 -11.96
CA ALA A 319 12.00 5.08 -11.69
C ALA A 319 11.99 4.69 -10.21
N SER A 320 11.80 5.65 -9.29
CA SER A 320 11.65 5.35 -7.86
C SER A 320 10.39 4.54 -7.56
N LEU A 321 9.24 4.95 -8.10
CA LEU A 321 7.99 4.20 -7.96
C LEU A 321 8.05 2.86 -8.70
N GLN A 322 8.67 2.82 -9.87
CA GLN A 322 8.78 1.58 -10.65
C GLN A 322 9.60 0.53 -9.90
N ALA A 323 10.80 0.91 -9.43
CA ALA A 323 11.67 0.02 -8.66
C ALA A 323 11.01 -0.39 -7.32
N PHE A 324 10.34 0.54 -6.63
CA PHE A 324 9.55 0.23 -5.45
C PHE A 324 8.48 -0.82 -5.74
N THR A 325 7.70 -0.64 -6.80
CA THR A 325 6.57 -1.52 -7.13
C THR A 325 7.05 -2.91 -7.51
N LEU A 326 8.11 -2.99 -8.30
CA LEU A 326 8.78 -4.25 -8.62
C LEU A 326 9.23 -4.96 -7.34
N MET A 327 9.90 -4.24 -6.43
CA MET A 327 10.44 -4.84 -5.23
C MET A 327 9.36 -5.26 -4.21
N LYS A 328 8.41 -4.37 -3.92
CA LYS A 328 7.41 -4.57 -2.89
C LYS A 328 6.25 -5.42 -3.40
N VAL A 329 5.56 -4.95 -4.43
CA VAL A 329 4.31 -5.58 -4.91
C VAL A 329 4.58 -6.89 -5.64
N VAL A 330 5.55 -6.90 -6.56
CA VAL A 330 5.87 -8.12 -7.32
C VAL A 330 6.82 -9.01 -6.52
N GLY A 331 7.87 -8.43 -5.94
CA GLY A 331 8.89 -9.18 -5.23
C GLY A 331 8.41 -9.73 -3.90
N ARG A 332 7.87 -8.89 -3.00
CA ARG A 332 7.50 -9.30 -1.63
C ARG A 332 6.07 -9.80 -1.52
N ASP A 333 5.05 -9.10 -2.00
CA ASP A 333 3.65 -9.45 -1.67
C ASP A 333 3.22 -10.85 -2.14
N ILE A 334 3.84 -11.36 -3.21
CA ILE A 334 3.64 -12.74 -3.69
C ILE A 334 3.99 -13.78 -2.59
N TRP A 335 4.93 -13.46 -1.69
CA TRP A 335 5.34 -14.35 -0.60
C TRP A 335 4.28 -14.56 0.47
N ILE A 336 3.22 -13.75 0.53
CA ILE A 336 2.15 -13.92 1.54
C ILE A 336 1.52 -15.31 1.45
N GLY A 337 1.17 -15.74 0.23
CA GLY A 337 0.55 -17.06 0.00
C GLY A 337 1.51 -18.20 0.33
N ILE A 338 2.78 -18.05 -0.07
CA ILE A 338 3.84 -19.05 0.19
C ILE A 338 4.08 -19.20 1.69
N TRP A 339 4.29 -18.09 2.42
CA TRP A 339 4.47 -18.13 3.86
C TRP A 339 3.25 -18.66 4.61
N ALA A 340 2.04 -18.26 4.20
CA ALA A 340 0.80 -18.77 4.80
C ALA A 340 0.72 -20.29 4.67
N PHE A 341 1.03 -20.83 3.51
CA PHE A 341 1.05 -22.27 3.29
C PHE A 341 2.14 -23.00 4.06
N LEU A 342 3.38 -22.54 3.96
CA LEU A 342 4.52 -23.15 4.66
C LEU A 342 4.30 -23.15 6.18
N LEU A 343 3.87 -22.03 6.74
CA LEU A 343 3.62 -21.92 8.18
C LEU A 343 2.35 -22.65 8.61
N ALA A 344 1.33 -22.79 7.75
CA ALA A 344 0.21 -23.68 8.03
C ALA A 344 0.68 -25.13 8.19
N ILE A 345 1.53 -25.62 7.29
CA ILE A 345 2.14 -26.96 7.38
C ILE A 345 2.97 -27.09 8.66
N VAL A 346 3.84 -26.12 8.94
CA VAL A 346 4.69 -26.16 10.15
C VAL A 346 3.82 -26.14 11.41
N ALA A 347 2.77 -25.31 11.43
CA ALA A 347 1.89 -25.21 12.58
C ALA A 347 1.15 -26.52 12.86
N THR A 348 0.63 -27.19 11.83
CA THR A 348 -0.10 -28.47 12.00
C THR A 348 0.81 -29.66 12.25
N THR A 349 1.97 -29.71 11.60
CA THR A 349 2.87 -30.88 11.72
C THR A 349 3.82 -30.80 12.91
N ARG A 350 4.16 -29.59 13.39
CA ARG A 350 5.20 -29.39 14.42
C ARG A 350 4.75 -28.61 15.64
N TRP A 351 3.68 -27.81 15.57
CA TRP A 351 3.23 -26.97 16.69
C TRP A 351 1.90 -27.39 17.30
N GLU A 352 1.15 -28.28 16.65
CA GLU A 352 0.02 -28.96 17.26
C GLU A 352 0.52 -30.13 18.10
N SER A 353 0.38 -30.00 19.42
CA SER A 353 0.31 -31.15 20.31
C SER A 353 -1.05 -31.84 20.10
N SER A 354 -1.08 -33.16 20.24
CA SER A 354 -2.15 -34.14 19.91
C SER A 354 -3.58 -33.90 20.45
N GLU A 355 -3.99 -32.69 20.85
CA GLU A 355 -5.24 -32.43 21.58
C GLU A 355 -6.34 -31.70 20.81
N SER A 356 -6.11 -31.13 19.62
CA SER A 356 -7.10 -30.21 19.02
C SER A 356 -7.91 -30.73 17.83
N GLY A 357 -7.69 -31.96 17.35
CA GLY A 357 -8.58 -32.66 16.42
C GLY A 357 -8.90 -31.97 15.07
N VAL A 358 -8.30 -30.82 14.76
CA VAL A 358 -8.56 -30.09 13.51
C VAL A 358 -7.31 -30.08 12.66
N THR A 359 -7.25 -31.00 11.70
CA THR A 359 -6.24 -31.03 10.66
C THR A 359 -6.42 -29.83 9.73
N ALA A 360 -5.51 -28.84 9.76
CA ALA A 360 -5.45 -27.87 8.68
C ALA A 360 -4.86 -28.59 7.46
N LYS A 361 -5.72 -28.97 6.51
CA LYS A 361 -5.27 -29.49 5.22
C LYS A 361 -4.60 -28.34 4.47
N ALA A 362 -3.30 -28.44 4.25
CA ALA A 362 -2.53 -27.55 3.39
C ALA A 362 -2.93 -27.81 1.93
N ASP A 363 -4.02 -27.17 1.50
CA ASP A 363 -4.60 -27.30 0.16
C ASP A 363 -4.17 -26.09 -0.70
N ALA A 364 -3.93 -26.30 -1.99
CA ALA A 364 -3.70 -25.24 -2.96
C ALA A 364 -4.83 -24.20 -2.96
N ARG A 365 -6.04 -24.61 -2.58
CA ARG A 365 -7.18 -23.72 -2.35
C ARG A 365 -6.94 -22.68 -1.25
N GLU A 366 -6.19 -23.02 -0.19
CA GLU A 366 -5.84 -22.07 0.88
C GLU A 366 -4.79 -21.08 0.38
N ILE A 367 -3.80 -21.52 -0.41
CA ILE A 367 -2.84 -20.61 -1.07
C ILE A 367 -3.61 -19.59 -1.90
N TRP A 368 -4.51 -20.05 -2.77
CA TRP A 368 -5.33 -19.18 -3.60
C TRP A 368 -6.21 -18.23 -2.78
N ALA A 369 -6.80 -18.73 -1.69
CA ALA A 369 -7.62 -17.92 -0.80
C ALA A 369 -6.82 -16.81 -0.11
N ARG A 370 -5.53 -17.01 0.17
CA ARG A 370 -4.64 -16.03 0.84
C ARG A 370 -3.84 -15.15 -0.11
N PHE A 371 -3.60 -15.61 -1.33
CA PHE A 371 -2.88 -14.85 -2.35
C PHE A 371 -3.54 -13.48 -2.58
N PRO A 372 -2.81 -12.36 -2.73
CA PRO A 372 -3.44 -11.06 -2.94
C PRO A 372 -3.95 -10.90 -4.38
N LYS A 373 -5.26 -10.78 -4.57
CA LYS A 373 -5.91 -10.78 -5.89
C LYS A 373 -5.60 -9.49 -6.65
N PHE A 374 -5.40 -8.38 -5.94
CA PHE A 374 -5.00 -7.11 -6.56
C PHE A 374 -3.71 -7.22 -7.40
N VAL A 375 -2.79 -8.14 -7.08
CA VAL A 375 -1.57 -8.39 -7.88
C VAL A 375 -1.92 -8.93 -9.26
N ILE A 376 -2.95 -9.78 -9.38
CA ILE A 376 -3.46 -10.26 -10.68
C ILE A 376 -4.05 -9.09 -11.46
N GLY A 377 -4.86 -8.26 -10.81
CA GLY A 377 -5.42 -7.05 -11.44
C GLY A 377 -4.33 -6.10 -11.95
N PHE A 378 -3.28 -5.89 -11.16
CA PHE A 378 -2.10 -5.12 -11.56
C PHE A 378 -1.40 -5.71 -12.79
N VAL A 379 -1.16 -7.02 -12.82
CA VAL A 379 -0.51 -7.70 -13.96
C VAL A 379 -1.40 -7.62 -15.21
N ILE A 380 -2.71 -7.82 -15.09
CA ILE A 380 -3.67 -7.70 -16.21
C ILE A 380 -3.69 -6.25 -16.73
N ALA A 381 -3.76 -5.26 -15.83
CA ALA A 381 -3.72 -3.84 -16.20
C ALA A 381 -2.43 -3.49 -16.97
N SER A 382 -1.29 -3.97 -16.48
CA SER A 382 0.02 -3.80 -17.13
C SER A 382 0.06 -4.45 -18.51
N ALA A 383 -0.40 -5.70 -18.64
CA ALA A 383 -0.46 -6.41 -19.91
C ALA A 383 -1.39 -5.71 -20.91
N LEU A 384 -2.57 -5.27 -20.46
CA LEU A 384 -3.55 -4.57 -21.29
C LEU A 384 -2.98 -3.25 -21.83
N VAL A 385 -2.39 -2.41 -20.97
CA VAL A 385 -1.84 -1.12 -21.41
C VAL A 385 -0.59 -1.30 -22.26
N THR A 386 0.22 -2.33 -22.00
CA THR A 386 1.36 -2.66 -22.86
C THR A 386 0.92 -3.13 -24.23
N TRP A 387 -0.14 -3.94 -24.31
CA TRP A 387 -0.74 -4.34 -25.57
C TRP A 387 -1.28 -3.13 -26.34
N ILE A 388 -2.02 -2.23 -25.67
CA ILE A 388 -2.47 -0.97 -26.29
C ILE A 388 -1.27 -0.16 -26.79
N ALA A 389 -0.24 0.02 -25.97
CA ALA A 389 0.95 0.78 -26.32
C ALA A 389 1.68 0.21 -27.54
N SER A 390 1.66 -1.12 -27.73
CA SER A 390 2.33 -1.80 -28.86
C SER A 390 1.75 -1.42 -30.24
N HIS A 391 0.55 -0.86 -30.28
CA HIS A 391 -0.10 -0.40 -31.51
C HIS A 391 0.25 1.05 -31.90
N TYR A 392 1.08 1.74 -31.10
CA TYR A 392 1.47 3.13 -31.36
C TYR A 392 2.98 3.23 -31.55
N SER A 393 3.41 4.17 -32.39
CA SER A 393 4.82 4.55 -32.45
C SER A 393 5.26 5.16 -31.11
N LEU A 394 6.56 5.13 -30.79
CA LEU A 394 7.06 5.77 -29.56
C LEU A 394 6.73 7.27 -29.51
N ALA A 395 6.71 7.93 -30.66
CA ALA A 395 6.35 9.35 -30.77
C ALA A 395 4.88 9.58 -30.42
N ASP A 396 3.96 8.78 -30.97
CA ASP A 396 2.52 8.89 -30.71
C ASP A 396 2.17 8.46 -29.29
N TYR A 397 2.88 7.45 -28.77
CA TYR A 397 2.72 7.02 -27.40
C TYR A 397 3.03 8.16 -26.41
N ARG A 398 4.11 8.91 -26.65
CA ARG A 398 4.50 10.03 -25.79
C ARG A 398 3.61 11.26 -25.98
N LYS A 399 3.21 11.57 -27.22
CA LYS A 399 2.45 12.80 -27.53
C LYS A 399 0.94 12.66 -27.33
N VAL A 400 0.38 11.46 -27.50
CA VAL A 400 -1.07 11.22 -27.54
C VAL A 400 -1.50 10.23 -26.46
N VAL A 401 -0.96 9.01 -26.46
CA VAL A 401 -1.41 7.95 -25.53
C VAL A 401 -1.10 8.34 -24.07
N THR A 402 0.10 8.85 -23.81
CA THR A 402 0.49 9.21 -22.44
C THR A 402 -0.38 10.33 -21.87
N PRO A 403 -0.57 11.49 -22.53
CA PRO A 403 -1.37 12.58 -21.96
C PRO A 403 -2.87 12.29 -21.91
N GLU A 404 -3.41 11.57 -22.89
CA GLU A 404 -4.86 11.40 -23.05
C GLU A 404 -5.40 10.08 -22.47
N PHE A 405 -4.55 9.08 -22.25
CA PHE A 405 -4.97 7.78 -21.67
C PHE A 405 -4.25 7.45 -20.36
N VAL A 406 -2.91 7.48 -20.33
CA VAL A 406 -2.13 7.01 -19.16
C VAL A 406 -2.10 8.04 -18.01
N ALA A 407 -1.95 9.33 -18.32
CA ALA A 407 -1.84 10.39 -17.31
C ALA A 407 -3.14 10.57 -16.48
N PRO A 408 -4.35 10.52 -17.08
CA PRO A 408 -5.58 10.53 -16.29
C PRO A 408 -5.71 9.35 -15.32
N ILE A 409 -5.32 8.13 -15.76
CA ILE A 409 -5.29 6.95 -14.88
C ILE A 409 -4.29 7.16 -13.73
N THR A 410 -3.14 7.76 -14.03
CA THR A 410 -2.12 8.12 -13.04
C THR A 410 -2.66 9.10 -12.00
N ALA A 411 -3.46 10.09 -12.41
CA ALA A 411 -4.10 11.03 -11.50
C ALA A 411 -5.15 10.34 -10.62
N LEU A 412 -6.02 9.48 -11.18
CA LEU A 412 -7.00 8.69 -10.39
C LEU A 412 -6.32 7.75 -9.39
N ARG A 413 -5.18 7.16 -9.77
CA ARG A 413 -4.32 6.40 -8.85
C ARG A 413 -3.85 7.26 -7.68
N THR A 414 -3.35 8.46 -7.95
CA THR A 414 -2.88 9.37 -6.90
C THR A 414 -4.02 9.72 -5.94
N TRP A 415 -5.23 9.99 -6.45
CA TRP A 415 -6.43 10.17 -5.61
C TRP A 415 -6.69 8.98 -4.69
N ALA A 416 -6.68 7.76 -5.23
CA ALA A 416 -6.87 6.55 -4.43
C ALA A 416 -5.78 6.42 -3.33
N PHE A 417 -4.54 6.75 -3.64
CA PHE A 417 -3.46 6.78 -2.64
C PHE A 417 -3.66 7.86 -1.57
N ILE A 418 -4.14 9.06 -1.91
CA ILE A 418 -4.45 10.09 -0.91
C ILE A 418 -5.58 9.65 0.02
N PHE A 419 -6.65 9.04 -0.50
CA PHE A 419 -7.72 8.48 0.34
C PHE A 419 -7.16 7.42 1.31
N CYS A 420 -6.24 6.58 0.83
CA CYS A 420 -5.57 5.59 1.64
C CYS A 420 -4.74 6.22 2.75
N PHE A 421 -3.81 7.13 2.41
CA PHE A 421 -2.87 7.71 3.38
C PHE A 421 -3.57 8.56 4.43
N PHE A 422 -4.59 9.32 4.02
CA PHE A 422 -5.40 10.07 4.97
C PHE A 422 -6.16 9.12 5.91
N SER A 423 -6.75 8.04 5.38
CA SER A 423 -7.40 7.01 6.20
C SER A 423 -6.43 6.33 7.17
N ILE A 424 -5.20 6.03 6.76
CA ILE A 424 -4.15 5.47 7.64
C ILE A 424 -3.92 6.41 8.82
N GLY A 425 -3.69 7.70 8.56
CA GLY A 425 -3.48 8.67 9.62
C GLY A 425 -4.69 8.75 10.57
N LEU A 426 -5.90 8.79 10.02
CA LEU A 426 -7.15 8.87 10.79
C LEU A 426 -7.43 7.63 11.65
N THR A 427 -6.91 6.46 11.27
CA THR A 427 -7.04 5.22 12.04
C THR A 427 -5.91 4.99 13.05
N THR A 428 -4.81 5.71 12.95
CA THR A 428 -3.61 5.44 13.76
C THR A 428 -3.59 6.24 15.06
N ARG A 429 -3.58 5.55 16.20
CA ARG A 429 -3.46 6.17 17.53
C ARG A 429 -2.10 5.87 18.16
N VAL A 430 -1.35 6.91 18.51
CA VAL A 430 -0.02 6.78 19.13
C VAL A 430 -0.11 6.04 20.47
N ARG A 431 -1.19 6.28 21.25
CA ARG A 431 -1.42 5.59 22.52
C ARG A 431 -1.58 4.07 22.37
N SER A 432 -2.17 3.58 21.29
CA SER A 432 -2.24 2.13 21.04
C SER A 432 -0.88 1.55 20.64
N LEU A 433 0.00 2.33 20.01
CA LEU A 433 1.37 1.90 19.68
C LEU A 433 2.20 1.66 20.96
N ALA A 434 1.97 2.43 22.02
CA ALA A 434 2.64 2.26 23.31
C ALA A 434 2.21 0.99 24.07
N ALA A 435 1.05 0.40 23.76
CA ALA A 435 0.51 -0.77 24.47
C ALA A 435 1.08 -2.12 24.00
N THR A 436 2.01 -2.10 23.06
CA THR A 436 2.44 -3.27 22.26
C THR A 436 3.33 -4.26 23.01
N GLY A 437 3.85 -3.86 24.18
CA GLY A 437 4.76 -4.67 25.01
C GLY A 437 6.21 -4.65 24.50
N ILE A 438 7.17 -4.64 25.42
CA ILE A 438 8.59 -4.45 25.08
C ILE A 438 9.21 -5.61 24.30
N LYS A 439 8.82 -6.85 24.62
CA LYS A 439 9.35 -8.06 23.98
C LYS A 439 9.07 -8.13 22.47
N PRO A 440 7.81 -8.03 22.00
CA PRO A 440 7.53 -8.04 20.56
C PRO A 440 8.11 -6.81 19.85
N PHE A 441 8.17 -5.66 20.52
CA PHE A 441 8.82 -4.47 19.98
C PHE A 441 10.31 -4.71 19.69
N ILE A 442 11.08 -5.26 20.65
CA ILE A 442 12.51 -5.57 20.46
C ILE A 442 12.69 -6.58 19.33
N ALA A 443 11.91 -7.66 19.32
CA ALA A 443 12.02 -8.69 18.28
C ALA A 443 11.79 -8.13 16.87
N PHE A 444 10.75 -7.31 16.71
CA PHE A 444 10.42 -6.69 15.43
C PHE A 444 11.49 -5.66 15.02
N THR A 445 11.97 -4.85 15.97
CA THR A 445 13.01 -3.83 15.74
C THR A 445 14.34 -4.45 15.31
N ALA A 446 14.72 -5.60 15.87
CA ALA A 446 15.89 -6.34 15.42
C ALA A 446 15.76 -6.74 13.94
N GLY A 447 14.58 -7.19 13.55
CA GLY A 447 14.24 -7.44 12.15
C GLY A 447 14.31 -6.20 11.28
N VAL A 448 13.82 -5.06 11.77
CA VAL A 448 13.87 -3.78 11.06
C VAL A 448 15.31 -3.38 10.75
N ALA A 449 16.21 -3.44 11.73
CA ALA A 449 17.62 -3.12 11.54
C ALA A 449 18.27 -4.01 10.47
N VAL A 450 18.04 -5.33 10.53
CA VAL A 450 18.58 -6.27 9.55
C VAL A 450 17.95 -6.07 8.18
N ASN A 451 16.64 -5.82 8.10
CA ASN A 451 15.93 -5.56 6.85
C ASN A 451 16.54 -4.34 6.15
N ILE A 452 16.68 -3.22 6.87
CA ILE A 452 17.25 -1.97 6.33
C ILE A 452 18.68 -2.22 5.83
N ALA A 453 19.53 -2.85 6.64
CA ALA A 453 20.93 -3.10 6.28
C ALA A 453 21.07 -4.05 5.08
N THR A 454 20.31 -5.14 5.06
CA THR A 454 20.34 -6.14 3.98
C THR A 454 19.75 -5.56 2.70
N GLY A 455 18.60 -4.89 2.81
CA GLY A 455 17.93 -4.21 1.71
C GLY A 455 18.82 -3.14 1.09
N TYR A 456 19.56 -2.39 1.91
CA TYR A 456 20.53 -1.39 1.45
C TYR A 456 21.67 -2.07 0.70
N ALA A 457 22.33 -3.06 1.31
CA ALA A 457 23.45 -3.76 0.70
C ALA A 457 23.08 -4.38 -0.65
N LEU A 458 21.91 -5.03 -0.73
CA LEU A 458 21.43 -5.63 -1.96
C LEU A 458 21.06 -4.56 -3.01
N SER A 459 20.34 -3.51 -2.65
CA SER A 459 19.89 -2.49 -3.62
C SER A 459 21.03 -1.60 -4.11
N ALA A 460 21.90 -1.15 -3.19
CA ALA A 460 22.92 -0.14 -3.45
C ALA A 460 24.29 -0.70 -3.85
N HIS A 461 24.58 -1.99 -3.57
CA HIS A 461 25.88 -2.59 -3.89
C HIS A 461 25.79 -3.82 -4.79
N VAL A 462 24.84 -4.74 -4.55
CA VAL A 462 24.77 -5.99 -5.32
C VAL A 462 24.01 -5.79 -6.64
N PHE A 463 22.80 -5.23 -6.56
CA PHE A 463 21.90 -5.06 -7.70
C PHE A 463 21.86 -3.61 -8.22
N ALA A 464 22.75 -2.73 -7.73
CA ALA A 464 22.77 -1.34 -8.16
C ALA A 464 22.91 -1.13 -9.67
N PRO A 465 23.78 -1.86 -10.41
CA PRO A 465 23.86 -1.71 -11.87
C PRO A 465 22.54 -2.03 -12.55
N TYR A 466 21.83 -3.02 -12.03
CA TYR A 466 20.54 -3.45 -12.53
C TYR A 466 19.43 -2.43 -12.20
N TRP A 467 19.38 -1.91 -10.97
CA TRP A 467 18.40 -0.88 -10.63
C TRP A 467 18.66 0.40 -11.41
N ASN A 468 19.92 0.76 -11.63
CA ASN A 468 20.28 1.94 -12.43
C ASN A 468 19.96 1.82 -13.92
N SER A 469 19.81 0.60 -14.46
CA SER A 469 19.37 0.42 -15.85
C SER A 469 17.85 0.61 -16.01
N LEU A 470 17.07 0.60 -14.93
CA LEU A 470 15.65 0.96 -14.97
C LEU A 470 15.48 2.43 -15.33
N GLY A 471 14.69 2.69 -16.37
CA GLY A 471 14.41 4.05 -16.85
C GLY A 471 15.45 4.59 -17.84
N GLN A 472 16.54 3.86 -18.09
CA GLN A 472 17.38 4.08 -19.27
C GLN A 472 16.72 3.32 -20.42
N GLY A 473 15.85 3.99 -21.17
CA GLY A 473 15.20 3.37 -22.33
C GLY A 473 16.25 2.81 -23.29
N SER A 474 16.19 1.51 -23.57
CA SER A 474 16.79 0.94 -24.79
C SER A 474 15.86 1.16 -25.96
#